data_AF-A0A401SBF4-F1
#
_entry.id   AF-A0A401SBF4-F1
#
_cell.length_a   1.000
_cell.length_b   1.000
_cell.length_c   1.000
_cell.angle_alpha   90.00
_cell.angle_beta   90.00
_cell.angle_gamma   90.00
#
_symmetry.space_group_name_H-M   'P 1'
#
loop_
_entity.id
_entity.type
_entity.pdbx_description
1 polymer ?
#
loop_
_entity_poly.entity_id
_entity_poly.type
_entity_poly.pdbx_seq_one_letter_code
_entity_poly.pdbx_strand_id
1 'polypeptide(L)'
;MPGRHNDLPWQLLLRYHNQLSKVDLYNLSETQTNIPKLRTGLVGGQFWSAYTPCDTQYKDAVRQTLEQIDVIHRMCHKYPETFQCVGSTKEINASFKNGKVASLIGVEGGHSIDSNMATLRLFYQLGVRYMTLTHSCNTPWADNWLVDMGDDPAQSNGLSTYGKVSMCH
;
A
#
# COMPACT_ATOMS: atom_id res chain seq x y z
N MET A 1 -15.69 -4.56 9.75
CA MET A 1 -14.59 -5.49 9.40
C MET A 1 -13.42 -4.67 8.87
N PRO A 2 -12.15 -5.09 9.08
CA PRO A 2 -11.02 -4.34 8.54
C PRO A 2 -11.03 -4.38 7.01
N GLY A 3 -10.88 -3.22 6.37
CA GLY A 3 -10.64 -3.14 4.93
C GLY A 3 -9.25 -3.69 4.63
N ARG A 4 -9.16 -4.71 3.78
CA ARG A 4 -7.89 -5.41 3.51
C ARG A 4 -7.01 -4.70 2.49
N HIS A 5 -7.58 -3.82 1.67
CA HIS A 5 -6.90 -3.05 0.63
C HIS A 5 -7.73 -1.79 0.33
N ASN A 6 -7.11 -0.61 0.21
CA ASN A 6 -7.79 0.63 -0.14
C ASN A 6 -6.84 1.63 -0.77
N ASP A 7 -7.19 2.10 -1.97
CA ASP A 7 -6.38 2.95 -2.83
C ASP A 7 -6.63 4.45 -2.62
N LEU A 8 -7.12 4.88 -1.46
CA LEU A 8 -7.19 6.30 -1.12
C LEU A 8 -5.86 7.04 -1.34
N PRO A 9 -4.67 6.49 -1.00
CA PRO A 9 -3.39 7.14 -1.31
C PRO A 9 -3.20 7.42 -2.80
N TRP A 10 -3.65 6.52 -3.68
CA TRP A 10 -3.61 6.73 -5.13
C TRP A 10 -4.55 7.87 -5.57
N GLN A 11 -5.75 7.97 -4.98
CA GLN A 11 -6.64 9.11 -5.23
C GLN A 11 -6.05 10.44 -4.76
N LEU A 12 -5.31 10.43 -3.65
CA LEU A 12 -4.63 11.62 -3.14
C LEU A 12 -3.51 12.10 -4.06
N LEU A 13 -2.77 11.16 -4.66
CA LEU A 13 -1.76 11.46 -5.68
C LEU A 13 -2.41 12.03 -6.94
N LEU A 14 -3.41 11.35 -7.51
CA LEU A 14 -4.04 11.76 -8.77
C LEU A 14 -4.73 13.12 -8.69
N ARG A 15 -5.46 13.38 -7.60
CA ARG A 15 -6.31 14.59 -7.48
C ARG A 15 -5.59 15.79 -6.88
N TYR A 16 -4.64 15.53 -5.99
CA TYR A 16 -4.02 16.58 -5.18
C TYR A 16 -2.49 16.57 -5.21
N HIS A 17 -1.87 15.70 -6.01
CA HIS A 17 -0.42 15.52 -6.06
C HIS A 17 0.18 15.33 -4.65
N ASN A 18 -0.51 14.55 -3.80
CA ASN A 18 -0.15 14.29 -2.39
C ASN A 18 -0.06 15.55 -1.49
N GLN A 19 -0.57 16.71 -1.94
CA GLN A 19 -0.63 17.95 -1.17
C GLN A 19 -1.80 17.91 -0.19
N LEU A 20 -1.58 17.29 0.97
CA LEU A 20 -2.61 17.11 2.00
C LEU A 20 -3.21 18.43 2.50
N SER A 21 -2.54 19.58 2.34
CA SER A 21 -3.11 20.90 2.67
C SER A 21 -4.30 21.28 1.80
N LYS A 22 -4.43 20.71 0.59
CA LYS A 22 -5.49 21.01 -0.37
C LYS A 22 -6.72 20.09 -0.24
N VAL A 23 -6.69 19.16 0.70
CA VAL A 23 -7.75 18.16 0.87
C VAL A 23 -8.12 17.99 2.35
N ASP A 24 -9.41 17.94 2.59
CA ASP A 24 -10.00 17.63 3.88
C ASP A 24 -10.71 16.27 3.82
N LEU A 25 -10.19 15.28 4.56
CA LEU A 25 -10.75 13.93 4.56
C LEU A 25 -12.09 13.82 5.30
N TYR A 26 -12.52 14.85 6.03
CA TYR A 26 -13.89 14.90 6.53
C TYR A 26 -14.90 15.21 5.42
N ASN A 27 -14.49 15.98 4.42
CA ASN A 27 -15.36 16.54 3.37
C ASN A 27 -15.06 15.99 1.96
N LEU A 28 -14.24 14.93 1.87
CA LEU A 28 -13.88 14.31 0.59
C LEU A 28 -15.05 13.47 0.04
N SER A 29 -15.88 14.06 -0.83
CA SER A 29 -17.07 13.40 -1.40
C SER A 29 -16.78 12.59 -2.67
N GLU A 30 -15.76 12.98 -3.42
CA GLU A 30 -15.41 12.43 -4.75
C GLU A 30 -14.82 11.02 -4.73
N THR A 31 -14.47 10.51 -3.55
CA THR A 31 -13.90 9.16 -3.37
C THR A 31 -14.88 8.26 -2.62
N GLN A 32 -14.68 6.95 -2.75
CA GLN A 32 -15.42 5.97 -1.93
C GLN A 32 -15.04 6.02 -0.45
N THR A 33 -13.91 6.66 -0.10
CA THR A 33 -13.34 6.64 1.24
C THR A 33 -13.11 8.05 1.78
N ASN A 34 -13.75 8.36 2.90
CA ASN A 34 -13.52 9.57 3.70
C ASN A 34 -13.74 9.25 5.18
N ILE A 35 -13.41 10.18 6.08
CA ILE A 35 -13.48 9.94 7.53
C ILE A 35 -14.93 9.58 7.97
N PRO A 36 -15.98 10.35 7.65
CA PRO A 36 -17.34 9.99 8.00
C PRO A 36 -17.76 8.60 7.50
N LYS A 37 -17.43 8.23 6.26
CA LYS A 37 -17.76 6.91 5.68
C LYS A 37 -17.05 5.79 6.43
N LEU A 38 -15.79 5.96 6.81
CA LEU A 38 -15.05 4.96 7.62
C LEU A 38 -15.67 4.79 9.01
N ARG A 39 -16.11 5.88 9.63
CA ARG A 39 -16.80 5.84 10.94
C ARG A 39 -18.14 5.14 10.85
N THR A 40 -18.98 5.52 9.90
CA THR A 40 -20.30 4.91 9.68
C THR A 40 -20.18 3.43 9.28
N GLY A 41 -19.15 3.08 8.49
CA GLY A 41 -18.84 1.70 8.13
C GLY A 41 -18.22 0.85 9.25
N LEU A 42 -18.04 1.42 10.45
CA LEU A 42 -17.41 0.77 11.61
C LEU A 42 -16.06 0.14 11.25
N VAL A 43 -15.27 0.85 10.44
CA VAL A 43 -13.94 0.41 10.02
C VAL A 43 -12.97 0.65 11.17
N GLY A 44 -12.61 -0.42 11.87
CA GLY A 44 -11.63 -0.37 12.95
C GLY A 44 -10.18 -0.33 12.47
N GLY A 45 -9.89 -0.90 11.30
CA GLY A 45 -8.55 -0.95 10.73
C GLY A 45 -8.56 -1.06 9.20
N GLN A 46 -7.51 -0.56 8.58
CA GLN A 46 -7.39 -0.44 7.14
C GLN A 46 -5.93 -0.62 6.73
N PHE A 47 -5.70 -1.46 5.73
CA PHE A 47 -4.46 -1.39 4.96
C PHE A 47 -4.62 -0.40 3.82
N TRP A 48 -3.77 0.61 3.82
CA TRP A 48 -3.67 1.62 2.77
C TRP A 48 -2.66 1.13 1.73
N SER A 49 -3.08 1.10 0.47
CA SER A 49 -2.23 0.66 -0.63
C SER A 49 -1.23 1.74 -1.01
N ALA A 50 0.07 1.45 -0.84
CA ALA A 50 1.16 2.16 -1.46
C ALA A 50 1.40 1.59 -2.86
N TYR A 51 0.48 1.93 -3.77
CA TYR A 51 0.47 1.50 -5.17
C TYR A 51 1.25 2.46 -6.07
N THR A 52 1.98 1.90 -7.03
CA THR A 52 2.55 2.62 -8.17
C THR A 52 2.24 1.84 -9.47
N PRO A 53 1.88 2.51 -10.58
CA PRO A 53 1.57 1.87 -11.85
C PRO A 53 2.68 0.95 -12.40
N CYS A 54 2.29 -0.09 -13.14
CA CYS A 54 3.22 -1.07 -13.72
C CYS A 54 4.24 -0.46 -14.70
N ASP A 55 3.88 0.63 -15.39
CA ASP A 55 4.75 1.33 -16.33
C ASP A 55 5.88 2.12 -15.65
N THR A 56 5.88 2.19 -14.32
CA THR A 56 6.97 2.74 -13.48
C THR A 56 8.07 1.71 -13.20
N GLN A 57 7.84 0.43 -13.49
CA GLN A 57 8.86 -0.62 -13.35
C GLN A 57 10.07 -0.32 -14.23
N TYR A 58 11.28 -0.52 -13.69
CA TYR A 58 12.58 -0.11 -14.29
C TYR A 58 12.73 1.39 -14.55
N LYS A 59 11.89 2.23 -13.92
CA LYS A 59 11.97 3.68 -13.98
C LYS A 59 12.06 4.25 -12.56
N ASP A 60 10.93 4.69 -12.02
CA ASP A 60 10.82 5.43 -10.77
C ASP A 60 9.89 4.77 -9.75
N ALA A 61 9.58 3.47 -9.94
CA ALA A 61 8.73 2.70 -9.03
C ALA A 61 9.12 2.85 -7.55
N VAL A 62 10.40 2.68 -7.20
CA VAL A 62 10.89 2.82 -5.81
C VAL A 62 10.59 4.20 -5.24
N ARG A 63 10.83 5.26 -6.03
CA ARG A 63 10.60 6.64 -5.62
C ARG A 63 9.09 6.89 -5.41
N GLN A 64 8.25 6.48 -6.35
CA GLN A 64 6.81 6.67 -6.22
C GLN A 64 6.26 5.88 -5.03
N THR A 65 6.72 4.65 -4.80
CA THR A 65 6.33 3.87 -3.61
C THR A 65 6.73 4.57 -2.32
N LEU A 66 7.92 5.19 -2.24
CA LEU A 66 8.32 6.01 -1.09
C LEU A 66 7.40 7.23 -0.89
N GLU A 67 7.03 7.93 -1.96
CA GLU A 67 6.08 9.06 -1.90
C GLU A 67 4.69 8.60 -1.43
N GLN A 68 4.25 7.40 -1.82
CA GLN A 68 2.98 6.83 -1.38
C GLN A 68 3.02 6.34 0.08
N ILE A 69 4.14 5.76 0.52
CA ILE A 69 4.37 5.44 1.94
C ILE A 69 4.32 6.72 2.79
N ASP A 70 5.01 7.77 2.33
CA ASP A 70 5.06 9.07 2.99
C ASP A 70 3.67 9.73 3.11
N VAL A 71 2.86 9.74 2.04
CA VAL A 71 1.51 10.34 2.13
C VAL A 71 0.61 9.61 3.13
N ILE A 72 0.76 8.28 3.29
CA ILE A 72 0.03 7.51 4.30
C ILE A 72 0.45 7.94 5.72
N HIS A 73 1.76 8.07 5.98
CA HIS A 73 2.26 8.56 7.27
C HIS A 73 1.79 9.97 7.57
N ARG A 74 1.90 10.89 6.59
CA ARG A 74 1.43 12.27 6.77
C ARG A 74 -0.08 12.34 6.94
N MET A 75 -0.85 11.45 6.31
CA MET A 75 -2.29 11.35 6.52
C MET A 75 -2.61 10.94 7.96
N CYS A 76 -1.93 9.92 8.50
CA CYS A 76 -2.06 9.54 9.91
C CYS A 76 -1.71 10.71 10.85
N HIS A 77 -0.65 11.45 10.54
CA HIS A 77 -0.21 12.59 11.35
C HIS A 77 -1.16 13.78 11.29
N LYS A 78 -1.80 14.02 10.13
CA LYS A 78 -2.74 15.14 9.94
C LYS A 78 -4.07 14.92 10.66
N TYR A 79 -4.54 13.67 10.76
CA TYR A 79 -5.80 13.31 11.40
C TYR A 79 -5.60 12.32 12.56
N PRO A 80 -4.84 12.69 13.60
CA PRO A 80 -4.44 11.78 14.67
C PRO A 80 -5.60 11.35 15.57
N GLU A 81 -6.70 12.09 15.58
CA GLU A 81 -7.96 11.73 16.23
C GLU A 81 -8.69 10.59 15.52
N THR A 82 -8.41 10.42 14.22
CA THR A 82 -9.06 9.40 13.39
C THR A 82 -8.16 8.22 13.11
N PHE A 83 -6.93 8.47 12.66
CA PHE A 83 -6.00 7.43 12.22
C PHE A 83 -4.88 7.21 13.23
N GLN A 84 -4.43 5.97 13.32
CA GLN A 84 -3.20 5.62 14.00
C GLN A 84 -2.39 4.71 13.09
N CYS A 85 -1.23 5.17 12.61
CA CYS A 85 -0.32 4.33 11.84
C CYS A 85 0.28 3.26 12.77
N VAL A 86 0.15 1.99 12.40
CA VAL A 86 0.55 0.85 13.23
C VAL A 86 1.29 -0.21 12.42
N GLY A 87 2.24 -0.88 13.07
CA GLY A 87 3.07 -1.93 12.48
C GLY A 87 2.99 -3.27 13.22
N SER A 88 2.10 -3.42 14.21
CA SER A 88 1.97 -4.69 14.93
C SER A 88 0.53 -4.97 15.36
N THR A 89 0.20 -6.25 15.58
CA THR A 89 -1.11 -6.67 16.10
C THR A 89 -1.42 -6.06 17.47
N LYS A 90 -0.40 -5.87 18.30
CA LYS A 90 -0.52 -5.18 19.60
C LYS A 90 -0.98 -3.73 19.42
N GLU A 91 -0.40 -3.01 18.48
CA GLU A 91 -0.76 -1.62 18.18
C GLU A 91 -2.14 -1.52 17.50
N ILE A 92 -2.50 -2.48 16.62
CA ILE A 92 -3.86 -2.58 16.07
C ILE A 92 -4.89 -2.66 17.20
N ASN A 93 -4.67 -3.57 18.15
CA ASN A 93 -5.56 -3.74 19.31
C ASN A 93 -5.63 -2.46 20.17
N ALA A 94 -4.52 -1.74 20.33
CA ALA A 94 -4.50 -0.46 21.03
C ALA A 94 -5.29 0.63 20.29
N SER A 95 -5.14 0.72 18.96
CA SER A 95 -5.90 1.65 18.11
C SER A 95 -7.40 1.40 18.23
N PHE A 96 -7.83 0.13 18.21
CA PHE A 96 -9.24 -0.23 18.38
C PHE A 96 -9.79 0.23 19.73
N LYS A 97 -9.05 0.00 20.83
CA LYS A 97 -9.44 0.46 22.18
C LYS A 97 -9.57 1.98 22.27
N ASN A 98 -8.73 2.70 21.53
CA ASN A 98 -8.76 4.16 21.47
C ASN A 98 -9.82 4.70 20.48
N GLY A 99 -10.63 3.82 19.87
CA GLY A 99 -11.62 4.20 18.89
C GLY A 99 -11.00 4.84 17.63
N LYS A 100 -9.77 4.47 17.26
CA LYS A 100 -9.08 4.97 16.05
C LYS A 100 -9.01 3.89 14.98
N VAL A 101 -8.96 4.33 13.74
CA VAL A 101 -8.74 3.46 12.58
C VAL A 101 -7.26 3.08 12.52
N ALA A 102 -6.98 1.82 12.84
CA ALA A 102 -5.64 1.25 12.74
C ALA A 102 -5.20 1.25 11.28
N SER A 103 -4.22 2.08 10.94
CA SER A 103 -3.77 2.34 9.58
C SER A 103 -2.46 1.60 9.33
N LEU A 104 -2.49 0.62 8.44
CA LEU A 104 -1.33 -0.16 8.05
C LEU A 104 -0.95 0.15 6.60
N ILE A 105 0.29 -0.11 6.23
CA ILE A 105 0.78 0.11 4.87
C ILE A 105 1.02 -1.24 4.21
N GLY A 106 0.45 -1.39 3.01
CA GLY A 106 0.75 -2.49 2.11
C GLY A 106 1.31 -1.97 0.80
N VAL A 107 2.38 -2.57 0.30
CA VAL A 107 2.94 -2.22 -1.01
C VAL A 107 2.28 -3.09 -2.07
N GLU A 108 1.76 -2.49 -3.12
CA GLU A 108 1.06 -3.20 -4.19
C GLU A 108 1.94 -3.33 -5.44
N GLY A 109 2.53 -4.52 -5.60
CA GLY A 109 3.36 -4.90 -6.75
C GLY A 109 4.84 -4.95 -6.42
N GLY A 110 5.46 -6.10 -6.69
CA GLY A 110 6.87 -6.38 -6.40
C GLY A 110 7.85 -5.55 -7.25
N HIS A 111 7.40 -4.88 -8.31
CA HIS A 111 8.21 -3.90 -9.04
C HIS A 111 8.63 -2.73 -8.15
N SER A 112 7.89 -2.47 -7.07
CA SER A 112 8.22 -1.45 -6.07
C SER A 112 9.57 -1.64 -5.38
N ILE A 113 10.07 -2.88 -5.29
CA ILE A 113 11.38 -3.16 -4.68
C ILE A 113 12.52 -3.20 -5.71
N ASP A 114 12.21 -3.07 -7.00
CA ASP A 114 13.17 -3.10 -8.11
C ASP A 114 14.16 -4.28 -8.02
N SER A 115 13.64 -5.46 -7.67
CA SER A 115 14.43 -6.68 -7.44
C SER A 115 15.61 -6.49 -6.47
N ASN A 116 15.43 -5.66 -5.44
CA ASN A 116 16.45 -5.32 -4.46
C ASN A 116 15.96 -5.56 -3.01
N MET A 117 16.59 -6.52 -2.32
CA MET A 117 16.25 -6.87 -0.93
C MET A 117 16.55 -5.77 0.08
N ALA A 118 17.47 -4.84 -0.22
CA ALA A 118 17.68 -3.67 0.64
C ALA A 118 16.44 -2.77 0.62
N THR A 119 15.86 -2.53 -0.56
CA THR A 119 14.60 -1.78 -0.71
C THR A 119 13.46 -2.42 0.08
N LEU A 120 13.32 -3.75 -0.01
CA LEU A 120 12.31 -4.49 0.77
C LEU A 120 12.48 -4.27 2.29
N ARG A 121 13.70 -4.41 2.81
CA ARG A 121 13.98 -4.20 4.25
C ARG A 121 13.74 -2.75 4.67
N LEU A 122 14.08 -1.79 3.83
CA LEU A 122 13.82 -0.36 4.09
C LEU A 122 12.32 -0.08 4.12
N PHE A 123 11.54 -0.64 3.20
CA PHE A 123 10.08 -0.53 3.24
C PHE A 123 9.49 -1.12 4.53
N TYR A 124 9.98 -2.27 4.97
CA TYR A 124 9.56 -2.85 6.25
C TYR A 124 9.86 -1.91 7.44
N GLN A 125 11.05 -1.29 7.46
CA GLN A 125 11.43 -0.30 8.48
C GLN A 125 10.54 0.96 8.40
N LEU A 126 10.10 1.34 7.21
CA LEU A 126 9.15 2.43 6.99
C LEU A 126 7.69 2.06 7.32
N GLY A 127 7.43 0.87 7.86
CA GLY A 127 6.10 0.48 8.35
C GLY A 127 5.27 -0.38 7.40
N VAL A 128 5.82 -0.80 6.25
CA VAL A 128 5.14 -1.75 5.35
C VAL A 128 4.97 -3.11 6.04
N ARG A 129 3.77 -3.71 5.93
CA ARG A 129 3.43 -4.98 6.59
C ARG A 129 2.88 -6.07 5.67
N TYR A 130 2.58 -5.75 4.42
CA TYR A 130 2.48 -6.74 3.35
C TYR A 130 3.04 -6.17 2.06
N MET A 131 3.37 -7.07 1.14
CA MET A 131 3.66 -6.73 -0.25
C MET A 131 2.88 -7.70 -1.15
N THR A 132 2.13 -7.16 -2.12
CA THR A 132 1.57 -7.97 -3.21
C THR A 132 2.72 -8.32 -4.16
N LEU A 133 2.92 -9.60 -4.47
CA LEU A 133 4.06 -10.08 -5.26
C LEU A 133 4.11 -9.44 -6.66
N THR A 134 2.96 -9.34 -7.31
CA THR A 134 2.79 -8.70 -8.62
C THR A 134 1.52 -7.87 -8.62
N HIS A 135 1.51 -6.80 -9.42
CA HIS A 135 0.27 -6.16 -9.87
C HIS A 135 -0.13 -6.81 -11.20
N SER A 136 -0.80 -6.12 -12.11
CA SER A 136 -1.08 -6.60 -13.49
C SER A 136 0.14 -6.51 -14.42
N CYS A 137 1.31 -6.92 -13.94
CA CYS A 137 2.55 -7.03 -14.71
C CYS A 137 3.53 -7.98 -14.00
N ASN A 138 4.30 -8.72 -14.79
CA ASN A 138 5.37 -9.57 -14.26
C ASN A 138 6.48 -8.72 -13.63
N THR A 139 7.15 -9.30 -12.64
CA THR A 139 8.47 -8.86 -12.18
C THR A 139 9.53 -9.86 -12.68
N PRO A 140 10.84 -9.55 -12.63
CA PRO A 140 11.89 -10.52 -12.96
C PRO A 140 11.87 -11.82 -12.15
N TRP A 141 11.04 -11.89 -11.10
CA TRP A 141 11.07 -12.98 -10.13
C TRP A 141 9.70 -13.55 -9.76
N ALA A 142 8.61 -12.98 -10.28
CA ALA A 142 7.25 -13.46 -10.06
C ALA A 142 6.35 -13.14 -11.27
N ASP A 143 5.51 -14.11 -11.63
CA ASP A 143 4.49 -13.96 -12.68
C ASP A 143 3.18 -13.37 -12.13
N ASN A 144 2.41 -12.70 -12.98
CA ASN A 144 1.15 -12.07 -12.62
C ASN A 144 -0.09 -12.81 -13.19
N TRP A 145 -1.28 -12.38 -12.76
CA TRP A 145 -2.55 -13.03 -13.12
C TRP A 145 -2.89 -12.97 -14.61
N LEU A 146 -2.35 -12.02 -15.37
CA LEU A 146 -2.52 -11.94 -16.83
C LEU A 146 -1.88 -13.14 -17.57
N VAL A 147 -0.95 -13.85 -16.93
CA VAL A 147 -0.39 -15.10 -17.46
C VAL A 147 -1.45 -16.19 -17.56
N ASP A 148 -2.33 -16.30 -16.57
CA ASP A 148 -3.41 -17.29 -16.57
C ASP A 148 -4.50 -16.96 -17.61
N MET A 149 -4.61 -15.68 -17.99
CA MET A 149 -5.51 -15.22 -19.06
C MET A 149 -4.90 -15.36 -20.47
N GLY A 150 -3.60 -15.64 -20.55
CA GLY A 150 -2.87 -15.69 -21.83
C GLY A 150 -2.49 -14.32 -22.41
N ASP A 151 -2.67 -13.24 -21.63
CA ASP A 151 -2.34 -11.87 -22.03
C ASP A 151 -0.84 -11.55 -21.82
N ASP A 152 -0.20 -12.21 -20.84
CA ASP A 152 1.23 -12.11 -20.55
C ASP A 152 1.94 -13.48 -20.67
N PRO A 153 3.22 -13.53 -21.06
CA PRO A 153 4.00 -14.77 -21.03
C PRO A 153 4.40 -15.14 -19.58
N ALA A 154 4.40 -16.44 -19.27
CA ALA A 154 5.00 -16.95 -18.04
C ALA A 154 6.53 -16.81 -18.10
N GLN A 155 7.11 -15.88 -17.32
CA GLN A 155 8.54 -15.63 -17.32
C GLN A 155 9.26 -16.46 -16.26
N SER A 156 8.66 -16.61 -15.08
CA SER A 156 9.22 -17.32 -13.94
C SER A 156 8.62 -18.70 -13.72
N ASN A 157 7.53 -19.04 -14.42
CA ASN A 157 6.66 -20.19 -14.14
C ASN A 157 6.23 -20.21 -12.66
N GLY A 158 5.72 -19.07 -12.19
CA GLY A 158 5.42 -18.80 -10.79
C GLY A 158 6.50 -17.93 -10.15
N LEU A 159 7.47 -18.54 -9.46
CA LEU A 159 8.56 -17.83 -8.78
C LEU A 159 9.93 -18.29 -9.25
N SER A 160 10.78 -17.32 -9.59
CA SER A 160 12.19 -17.58 -9.92
C SER A 160 12.97 -18.03 -8.68
N THR A 161 14.21 -18.50 -8.87
CA THR A 161 15.12 -18.81 -7.76
C THR A 161 15.29 -17.62 -6.82
N TYR A 162 15.41 -16.41 -7.37
CA TYR A 162 15.48 -15.18 -6.57
C TYR A 162 14.17 -14.92 -5.81
N GLY A 163 13.01 -15.10 -6.45
CA GLY A 163 11.70 -14.93 -5.81
C GLY A 163 11.52 -15.87 -4.61
N LYS A 164 11.94 -17.13 -4.76
CA LYS A 164 11.90 -18.13 -3.67
C LYS A 164 12.76 -17.70 -2.47
N VAL A 165 13.99 -17.25 -2.71
CA VAL A 165 14.89 -16.76 -1.64
C VAL A 165 14.31 -15.50 -0.97
N SER A 166 13.68 -14.62 -1.76
CA SER A 166 13.10 -13.36 -1.27
C SER A 166 11.91 -13.58 -0.33
N MET A 167 11.19 -14.70 -0.44
CA MET A 167 10.08 -15.05 0.47
C MET A 167 10.52 -15.77 1.75
N CYS A 168 11.77 -16.22 1.83
CA CYS A 168 12.30 -16.91 3.02
C CYS A 168 12.85 -15.96 4.10
N HIS A 169 12.89 -14.65 3.85
CA HIS A 169 13.46 -13.63 4.73
C HIS A 169 12.44 -12.52 5.04
#